data_AF-A0A7Y4QV42-F1
#
_entry.id   AF-A0A7Y4QV42-F1
#
_cell.length_a   1.000
_cell.length_b   1.000
_cell.length_c   1.000
_cell.angle_alpha   90.00
_cell.angle_beta   90.00
_cell.angle_gamma   90.00
#
_symmetry.space_group_name_H-M   'P 1'
#
loop_
_entity.id
_entity.type
_entity.pdbx_description
1 polymer ?
#
loop_
_entity_poly.entity_id
_entity_poly.type
_entity_poly.pdbx_seq_one_letter_code
_entity_poly.pdbx_strand_id
1 'polypeptide(L)' 'MSDKKADLAGPGISTYPEISKILPENYSTILNKKDTQRAIYAVKSYIEENLCKELNLMMV' A
#
# COMPACT_ATOMS: atom_id res chain seq x y z
N MET A 1 -0.57 26.28 6.37
CA MET A 1 -0.19 24.85 6.36
C MET A 1 -1.18 24.14 5.46
N SER A 2 -0.77 23.63 4.30
CA SER A 2 -1.70 22.87 3.45
C SER A 2 -2.08 21.59 4.20
N ASP A 3 -3.38 21.36 4.37
CA ASP A 3 -3.87 20.08 4.85
C ASP A 3 -3.37 19.00 3.88
N LYS A 4 -2.69 17.97 4.39
CA LYS A 4 -2.22 16.79 3.63
C LYS A 4 -3.36 15.91 3.08
N LYS A 5 -4.56 16.47 2.89
CA LYS A 5 -5.73 15.82 2.30
C LYS A 5 -5.66 15.78 0.78
N ALA A 6 -4.97 16.73 0.15
CA ALA A 6 -4.94 16.87 -1.30
C ALA A 6 -3.96 15.91 -2.00
N ASP A 7 -3.03 15.29 -1.28
CA ASP A 7 -1.83 14.67 -1.86
C ASP A 7 -1.90 13.14 -2.03
N LEU A 8 -3.10 12.56 -1.92
CA LEU A 8 -3.29 11.10 -1.77
C LEU A 8 -3.92 10.42 -3.01
N ALA A 9 -4.22 11.18 -4.06
CA ALA A 9 -4.55 10.62 -5.37
C ALA A 9 -3.30 10.63 -6.26
N GLY A 10 -2.55 9.53 -6.24
CA GLY A 10 -1.40 9.34 -7.14
C GLY A 10 -1.85 9.03 -8.58
N PRO A 11 -1.01 9.27 -9.59
CA PRO A 11 -1.31 8.89 -10.97
C PRO A 11 -1.60 7.39 -11.06
N GLY A 12 -2.75 7.02 -11.63
CA GLY A 12 -3.21 5.63 -11.74
C GLY A 12 -4.02 5.11 -10.55
N ILE A 13 -4.26 5.93 -9.52
CA ILE A 13 -5.06 5.59 -8.34
C ILE A 13 -6.25 6.55 -8.26
N SER A 14 -7.46 6.00 -8.05
CA SER A 14 -8.70 6.80 -7.96
C SER A 14 -8.67 7.79 -6.78
N THR A 15 -9.62 8.73 -6.73
CA THR A 15 -9.70 9.70 -5.63
C THR A 15 -10.43 9.11 -4.42
N TYR A 16 -10.21 9.64 -3.21
CA TYR A 16 -10.94 9.17 -2.01
C TYR A 16 -12.47 9.20 -2.16
N PRO A 17 -13.09 10.25 -2.73
CA PRO A 17 -14.53 10.24 -2.99
C PRO A 17 -14.98 9.11 -3.91
N GLU A 18 -14.22 8.82 -4.97
CA GLU A 18 -14.57 7.74 -5.91
C GLU A 18 -14.37 6.35 -5.30
N ILE A 19 -13.32 6.17 -4.49
CA ILE A 19 -13.09 4.92 -3.75
C ILE A 19 -14.21 4.71 -2.72
N SER A 20 -14.65 5.77 -2.03
CA SER A 20 -15.72 5.69 -1.04
C SER A 20 -17.04 5.16 -1.62
N LYS A 21 -17.31 5.39 -2.91
CA LYS A 21 -18.54 4.93 -3.57
C LYS A 21 -18.55 3.42 -3.85
N ILE A 22 -17.39 2.78 -3.91
CA ILE A 22 -17.25 1.35 -4.26
C ILE A 22 -16.92 0.45 -3.07
N LEU A 23 -16.61 1.03 -1.91
CA LEU A 23 -16.34 0.24 -0.71
C LEU A 23 -17.64 -0.41 -0.18
N PRO A 24 -17.57 -1.63 0.36
CA PRO A 24 -18.70 -2.25 1.05
C PRO A 24 -19.22 -1.39 2.20
N GLU A 25 -20.51 -1.51 2.51
CA GLU A 25 -21.07 -0.91 3.71
C GLU A 25 -20.34 -1.43 4.97
N ASN A 26 -20.07 -0.53 5.92
CA ASN A 26 -19.33 -0.82 7.15
C ASN A 26 -17.89 -1.33 6.94
N TYR A 27 -17.26 -0.99 5.82
CA TYR A 27 -15.84 -1.28 5.60
C TYR A 27 -14.98 -0.68 6.71
N SER A 28 -14.18 -1.54 7.36
CA SER A 28 -13.16 -1.15 8.33
C SER A 28 -11.85 -1.86 8.01
N THR A 29 -10.75 -1.17 8.23
CA THR A 29 -9.42 -1.74 8.00
C THR A 29 -9.14 -2.81 9.06
N ILE A 30 -8.75 -4.01 8.62
CA ILE A 30 -8.40 -5.13 9.52
C ILE A 30 -7.17 -4.79 10.36
N LEU A 31 -6.22 -4.06 9.78
CA LEU A 31 -4.97 -3.66 10.43
C LEU A 31 -4.97 -2.15 10.73
N ASN A 32 -4.37 -1.78 11.85
CA ASN A 32 -4.05 -0.37 12.11
C ASN A 32 -2.91 0.09 11.19
N LYS A 33 -2.72 1.42 11.09
CA LYS A 33 -1.71 2.03 10.21
C LYS A 33 -0.30 1.46 10.39
N LYS A 34 0.12 1.17 11.62
CA LYS A 34 1.46 0.65 11.93
C LYS A 34 1.61 -0.79 11.44
N ASP A 35 0.60 -1.61 11.69
CA ASP A 35 0.62 -3.01 11.28
C ASP A 35 0.44 -3.18 9.77
N THR A 36 -0.32 -2.30 9.13
CA THR A 36 -0.38 -2.23 7.66
C THR A 36 1.00 -1.98 7.06
N GLN A 37 1.77 -1.02 7.60
CA GLN A 37 3.13 -0.74 7.08
C GLN A 37 4.08 -1.92 7.29
N ARG A 38 3.99 -2.61 8.44
CA ARG A 38 4.76 -3.83 8.70
C ARG A 38 4.39 -4.95 7.73
N ALA A 39 3.10 -5.14 7.47
CA ALA A 39 2.61 -6.15 6.54
C ALA A 39 3.08 -5.86 5.10
N ILE A 40 2.98 -4.60 4.65
CA ILE A 40 3.48 -4.18 3.33
C ILE A 40 4.98 -4.45 3.21
N TYR A 41 5.77 -4.09 4.21
CA TYR A 41 7.22 -4.33 4.20
C TYR A 41 7.53 -5.84 4.16
N ALA A 42 6.85 -6.65 4.97
CA ALA A 42 7.05 -8.10 4.98
C ALA A 42 6.74 -8.74 3.61
N VAL A 43 5.65 -8.35 2.95
CA VAL A 43 5.30 -8.84 1.62
C VAL A 43 6.32 -8.37 0.57
N LYS A 44 6.74 -7.09 0.63
CA LYS A 44 7.79 -6.55 -0.24
C LYS A 44 9.09 -7.35 -0.12
N SER A 45 9.58 -7.54 1.11
CA SER A 45 10.81 -8.30 1.38
C SER A 45 10.70 -9.72 0.84
N TYR A 46 9.59 -10.41 1.07
CA TYR A 46 9.37 -11.75 0.52
C TYR A 46 9.46 -11.78 -1.01
N ILE A 47 8.83 -10.83 -1.70
CA ILE A 47 8.90 -10.73 -3.16
C ILE A 47 10.34 -10.47 -3.62
N GLU A 48 11.02 -9.51 -3.01
CA GLU A 48 12.37 -9.09 -3.41
C GLU A 48 13.41 -10.20 -3.19
N GLU A 49 13.37 -10.86 -2.03
CA GLU A 49 14.27 -11.98 -1.70
C GLU A 49 14.13 -13.12 -2.72
N ASN A 50 12.89 -13.52 -3.01
CA ASN A 50 12.64 -14.59 -3.97
C ASN A 50 12.97 -14.17 -5.40
N LEU A 51 12.66 -12.93 -5.79
CA LEU A 51 13.00 -12.45 -7.13
C LEU A 51 14.52 -12.36 -7.33
N CYS A 52 15.27 -11.88 -6.34
CA CYS A 52 16.72 -11.83 -6.41
C CYS A 52 17.33 -13.23 -6.53
N LYS A 53 16.79 -14.20 -5.80
CA LYS A 53 17.19 -15.61 -5.91
C LYS A 53 16.96 -16.16 -7.33
N GLU A 54 15.76 -15.99 -7.89
CA GLU A 54 15.42 -16.51 -9.22
C GLU A 54 16.18 -15.82 -10.36
N LEU A 55 16.51 -14.53 -10.19
CA LEU A 55 17.22 -13.74 -11.20
C LEU A 55 18.73 -13.65 -10.99
N ASN A 56 19.28 -14.34 -9.98
CA ASN A 56 20.68 -14.26 -9.59
C ASN A 56 21.17 -12.81 -9.38
N LEU A 57 20.36 -12.02 -8.66
CA LEU A 57 20.65 -10.63 -8.28
C LEU A 57 21.07 -10.55 -6.81
N MET A 58 21.73 -9.45 -6.43
CA MET A 58 22.04 -9.12 -5.04
C MET A 58 21.11 -8.01 -4.55
N MET A 59 20.57 -8.17 -3.35
CA MET A 59 19.86 -7.11 -2.63
C MET A 59 20.85 -6.03 -2.15
N VAL A 60 20.42 -4.76 -2.17
CA VAL A 60 21.20 -3.58 -1.74
C VAL A 60 20.41 -2.72 -0.76
#